data_AF-A0A519DX83-F1
#
_entry.id   AF-A0A519DX83-F1
#
_cell.length_a   1.000
_cell.length_b   1.000
_cell.length_c   1.000
_cell.angle_alpha   90.00
_cell.angle_beta   90.00
_cell.angle_gamma   90.00
#
_symmetry.space_group_name_H-M   'P 1'
#
loop_
_entity.id
_entity.type
_entity.pdbx_description
1 polymer ?
#
loop_
_entity_poly.entity_id
_entity_poly.type
_entity_poly.pdbx_seq_one_letter_code
_entity_poly.pdbx_strand_id
1 'polypeptide(L)' 'MFDYEYALNKAKEYLEDSEIPLQITYEGEFAEGWFFCYQSAEYLRTGDSSDQLAGNSPFLIDR' A
#
# COMPACT_ATOMS: atom_id res chain seq x y z
N MET A 1 20.15 7.00 -3.55
CA MET A 1 20.06 5.55 -3.86
C MET A 1 18.62 5.21 -3.68
N PHE A 2 17.97 4.57 -4.66
CA PHE A 2 16.62 4.07 -4.48
C PHE A 2 16.75 2.79 -3.66
N ASP A 3 16.64 2.95 -2.35
CA ASP A 3 16.63 1.86 -1.39
C ASP A 3 15.19 1.63 -0.90
N TYR A 4 15.02 0.60 -0.09
CA TYR A 4 13.72 0.25 0.45
C TYR A 4 13.09 1.41 1.26
N GLU A 5 13.89 2.22 1.97
CA GLU A 5 13.37 3.36 2.74
C GLU A 5 12.77 4.42 1.81
N TYR A 6 13.44 4.71 0.70
CA TYR A 6 12.89 5.57 -0.34
C TYR A 6 11.58 5.01 -0.91
N ALA A 7 11.55 3.72 -1.27
CA ALA A 7 10.35 3.07 -1.82
C ALA A 7 9.19 3.08 -0.82
N LEU A 8 9.44 2.79 0.45
CA LEU A 8 8.45 2.81 1.52
C LEU A 8 7.87 4.22 1.73
N ASN A 9 8.71 5.26 1.68
CA ASN A 9 8.24 6.64 1.81
C ASN A 9 7.36 7.03 0.61
N LYS A 10 7.76 6.65 -0.61
CA LYS A 10 6.92 6.84 -1.81
C LYS A 10 5.59 6.10 -1.73
N ALA A 11 5.60 4.88 -1.21
CA ALA A 11 4.40 4.09 -0.98
C ALA A 11 3.43 4.80 -0.02
N LYS A 12 3.95 5.37 1.08
CA LYS A 12 3.15 6.14 2.05
C LYS A 12 2.59 7.42 1.44
N GLU A 13 3.42 8.20 0.74
CA GLU A 13 2.98 9.41 0.04
C GLU A 13 1.83 9.12 -0.94
N TYR A 14 1.92 8.02 -1.70
CA TYR A 14 0.87 7.60 -2.62
C TYR A 14 -0.45 7.28 -1.89
N LEU A 15 -0.38 6.61 -0.74
CA LEU A 15 -1.57 6.26 0.04
C LEU A 15 -2.18 7.46 0.76
N GLU A 16 -1.38 8.46 1.12
CA GLU A 16 -1.84 9.71 1.76
C GLU A 16 -2.70 10.57 0.83
N ASP A 17 -2.57 10.43 -0.49
CA ASP A 17 -3.35 11.16 -1.50
C ASP A 17 -4.77 10.58 -1.71
N SER A 18 -5.09 9.45 -1.05
CA SER A 18 -6.41 8.81 -1.13
C SER A 18 -7.48 9.59 -0.35
N GLU A 19 -8.71 9.62 -0.88
CA GLU A 19 -9.87 10.21 -0.21
C GLU A 19 -10.26 9.49 1.09
N ILE A 20 -9.89 8.22 1.21
CA ILE A 20 -10.11 7.39 2.40
C ILE A 20 -8.77 6.98 3.03
N PRO A 21 -8.69 6.78 4.36
CA PRO A 21 -7.48 6.28 5.00
C PRO A 21 -7.14 4.87 4.52
N LEU A 22 -5.94 4.71 3.97
CA LEU A 22 -5.40 3.44 3.51
C LEU A 22 -4.21 3.02 4.37
N GLN A 23 -3.99 1.71 4.47
CA GLN A 23 -2.88 1.14 5.22
C GLN A 23 -2.22 0.01 4.44
N ILE A 24 -0.89 -0.01 4.45
CA ILE A 24 -0.09 -1.12 3.90
C ILE A 24 -0.35 -2.37 4.75
N THR A 25 -0.72 -3.47 4.09
CA THR A 25 -1.03 -4.75 4.74
C THR A 25 0.05 -5.80 4.52
N TYR A 26 0.75 -5.71 3.39
CA TYR A 26 1.82 -6.63 3.03
C TYR A 26 2.78 -5.96 2.07
N GLU A 27 4.05 -6.32 2.16
CA GLU A 27 5.12 -5.73 1.38
C GLU A 27 6.21 -6.77 1.12
N GLY A 28 6.98 -6.55 0.06
CA GLY A 28 8.10 -7.41 -0.27
C GLY A 28 8.98 -6.85 -1.38
N GLU A 29 10.13 -7.48 -1.53
CA GLU A 29 11.12 -7.16 -2.55
C GLU A 29 11.11 -8.24 -3.65
N PHE A 30 11.36 -7.81 -4.88
CA PHE A 30 11.57 -8.66 -6.04
C PHE A 30 12.75 -8.15 -6.86
N ALA A 31 13.14 -8.86 -7.93
CA ALA A 31 14.39 -8.58 -8.64
C ALA A 31 14.48 -7.15 -9.20
N GLU A 32 13.34 -6.57 -9.58
CA GLU A 32 13.25 -5.25 -10.19
C GLU A 32 12.79 -4.14 -9.23
N GLY A 33 12.46 -4.44 -7.96
CA GLY A 33 12.01 -3.42 -7.01
C GLY A 33 11.22 -3.95 -5.82
N TRP A 34 10.22 -3.20 -5.39
CA TRP A 34 9.35 -3.51 -4.23
C TRP A 34 7.87 -3.44 -4.59
N PHE A 35 7.07 -4.22 -3.89
CA PHE A 35 5.62 -4.20 -4.01
C PHE A 35 4.97 -3.91 -2.65
N PHE A 36 3.84 -3.20 -2.68
CA PHE A 36 3.09 -2.84 -1.47
C PHE A 36 1.60 -3.11 -1.69
N CYS A 37 1.05 -4.06 -0.94
CA CYS A 37 -0.39 -4.32 -0.84
C CYS A 37 -0.98 -3.41 0.23
N TYR A 38 -2.21 -2.95 0.03
CA TYR A 38 -2.89 -2.04 0.95
C TYR A 38 -4.39 -2.32 1.05
N GLN A 39 -5.01 -1.76 2.08
CA GLN A 39 -6.45 -1.88 2.32
C GLN A 39 -6.98 -0.65 3.06
N SER A 40 -8.29 -0.42 3.00
CA SER A 40 -9.00 0.56 3.84
C SER A 40 -8.70 0.31 5.31
N ALA A 41 -8.25 1.36 6.01
CA ALA A 41 -7.99 1.28 7.44
C ALA A 41 -9.28 0.99 8.24
N GLU A 42 -10.42 1.51 7.77
CA GLU A 42 -11.72 1.25 8.41
C GLU A 42 -12.12 -0.22 8.27
N TYR A 43 -11.98 -0.83 7.08
CA TYR A 43 -12.22 -2.27 6.90
C TYR A 43 -11.32 -3.11 7.82
N LEU A 44 -10.03 -2.78 7.92
CA LEU A 44 -9.10 -3.51 8.80
C LEU A 44 -9.49 -3.40 10.28
N ARG A 45 -10.11 -2.28 10.68
CA ARG A 45 -10.54 -2.02 12.05
C ARG A 45 -11.89 -2.67 12.38
N THR A 46 -12.84 -2.64 11.45
CA THR A 46 -14.24 -3.05 11.70
C THR A 46 -14.57 -4.43 11.15
N GLY A 47 -13.90 -4.86 10.08
CA GLY A 47 -14.27 -6.01 9.28
C GLY A 47 -15.52 -5.80 8.43
N ASP A 48 -16.05 -4.58 8.33
CA ASP A 48 -17.25 -4.30 7.53
C ASP A 48 -16.91 -4.33 6.03
N SER A 49 -17.47 -5.31 5.34
CA SER A 49 -17.30 -5.48 3.89
C SER A 49 -17.68 -4.26 3.05
N SER A 50 -18.51 -3.34 3.57
CA SER A 50 -18.82 -2.10 2.84
C SER A 50 -17.61 -1.17 2.67
N ASP A 51 -16.65 -1.25 3.59
CA ASP A 51 -15.44 -0.44 3.58
C ASP A 51 -14.27 -1.14 2.87
N GLN A 52 -14.47 -2.38 2.42
CA GLN A 52 -13.44 -3.15 1.76
C GLN A 52 -13.17 -2.60 0.36
N LEU A 53 -11.89 -2.36 0.04
CA LEU A 53 -11.49 -2.06 -1.33
C LEU A 53 -11.82 -3.24 -2.24
N ALA A 54 -12.58 -2.96 -3.31
CA ALA A 54 -12.93 -3.96 -4.32
C ALA A 54 -11.72 -4.45 -5.14
N GLY A 55 -10.65 -3.64 -5.20
CA GLY A 55 -9.37 -4.01 -5.81
C GLY A 55 -8.21 -3.50 -4.96
N ASN A 56 -7.39 -4.44 -4.47
CA ASN A 56 -6.21 -4.16 -3.64
C ASN A 56 -4.94 -4.73 -4.29
N SER A 57 -4.87 -4.67 -5.62
CA SER A 57 -3.66 -5.08 -6.32
C SER A 57 -2.47 -4.27 -5.80
N PRO A 58 -1.34 -4.90 -5.48
CA PRO A 58 -0.16 -4.17 -5.05
C PRO A 58 0.27 -3.17 -6.11
N PHE A 59 0.74 -2.01 -5.69
CA PHE A 59 1.53 -1.15 -6.57
C PHE A 59 3.00 -1.52 -6.47
N LEU A 60 3.72 -1.26 -7.56
CA LEU A 60 5.13 -1.61 -7.72
C LEU A 60 5.95 -0.33 -7.77
N ILE A 61 7.11 -0.34 -7.13
CA ILE A 61 8.11 0.72 -7.19
C ILE A 61 9.40 0.09 -7.69
N ASP A 62 9.93 0.62 -8.79
CA ASP A 62 11.20 0.18 -9.37
C ASP A 62 12.40 0.68 -8.55
N ARG A 63 13.54 0.02 -8.76
CA ARG A 63 14.83 0.39 -8.18
C ARG A 63 15.58 1.41 -9.02
#